data_AF-A0A3N5V1L1-F1
#
_entry.id   AF-A0A3N5V1L1-F1
#
_cell.length_a   1.000
_cell.length_b   1.000
_cell.length_c   1.000
_cell.angle_alpha   90.00
_cell.angle_beta   90.00
_cell.angle_gamma   90.00
#
_symmetry.space_group_name_H-M   'P 1'
#
loop_
_entity.id
_entity.type
_entity.pdbx_description
1 polymer ?
#
loop_
_entity_poly.entity_id
_entity_poly.type
_entity_poly.pdbx_seq_one_letter_code
_entity_poly.pdbx_strand_id
1 'polypeptide(L)'
;MENYGPGNPFWRWWNSLSFVQKRLFRMFASMLVMILCFPLYYLGLFGSVEGPLNPERIGDFLAGMGVTKTHSLVFFLSFLIISVSWNWIYNIVSLLMGHRLTCNKKDDEGKPCGARVERRKAVQKKTGQKVTEYVCANSHKRPDAHFHPVQKGRFSHTVWLVALTFCVVVFFLS
;
A
#
# COMPACT_ATOMS: atom_id res chain seq x y z
N MET A 1 14.83 -11.80 3.08
CA MET A 1 14.35 -12.54 4.26
C MET A 1 14.79 -11.75 5.49
N GLU A 2 14.09 -10.67 5.83
CA GLU A 2 14.53 -9.75 6.89
C GLU A 2 13.31 -9.18 7.61
N ASN A 3 13.15 -9.57 8.88
CA ASN A 3 12.52 -8.85 9.99
C ASN A 3 12.25 -9.78 11.21
N TYR A 4 13.13 -10.75 11.46
CA TYR A 4 13.16 -11.50 12.73
C TYR A 4 14.19 -10.88 13.70
N GLY A 5 14.21 -9.55 13.79
CA GLY A 5 15.14 -8.82 14.66
C GLY A 5 14.45 -8.25 15.91
N PRO A 6 15.18 -8.09 17.03
CA PRO A 6 14.67 -7.61 18.34
C PRO A 6 14.14 -6.15 18.35
N GLY A 7 14.08 -5.50 17.19
CA GLY A 7 13.54 -4.16 16.99
C GLY A 7 12.04 -4.09 16.69
N ASN A 8 11.38 -5.21 16.35
CA ASN A 8 9.94 -5.21 16.05
C ASN A 8 9.11 -5.17 17.35
N PRO A 9 8.16 -4.22 17.52
CA PRO A 9 7.27 -4.14 18.67
C PRO A 9 6.56 -5.47 19.00
N PHE A 10 6.17 -6.23 17.96
CA PHE A 10 5.53 -7.52 18.11
C PHE A 10 6.46 -8.57 18.74
N TRP A 11 7.73 -8.60 18.33
CA TRP A 11 8.71 -9.55 18.88
C TRP A 11 9.06 -9.24 20.33
N ARG A 12 9.12 -7.95 20.69
CA ARG A 12 9.33 -7.53 22.09
C ARG A 12 8.17 -7.93 22.98
N TRP A 13 6.93 -7.67 22.53
CA TRP A 13 5.73 -8.13 23.22
C TRP A 13 5.70 -9.65 23.33
N TRP A 14 5.96 -10.37 22.24
CA TRP A 14 5.98 -11.83 22.25
C TRP A 14 7.01 -12.38 23.24
N ASN A 15 8.20 -11.77 23.32
CA ASN A 15 9.24 -12.18 24.25
C ASN A 15 8.93 -11.87 25.71
N SER A 16 8.15 -10.81 26.01
CA SER A 16 7.70 -10.49 27.37
C SER A 16 6.70 -11.50 27.95
N LEU A 17 6.07 -12.33 27.11
CA LEU A 17 5.13 -13.36 27.57
C LEU A 17 5.87 -14.56 28.18
N SER A 18 5.30 -15.10 29.27
CA SER A 18 5.84 -16.28 29.94
C SER A 18 5.73 -17.54 29.07
N PHE A 19 6.49 -18.60 29.40
CA PHE A 19 6.46 -19.86 28.65
C PHE A 19 5.06 -20.46 28.56
N VAL A 20 4.32 -20.41 29.67
CA VAL A 20 2.93 -20.90 29.75
C VAL A 20 2.01 -20.06 28.86
N GLN A 21 2.14 -18.73 28.87
CA GLN A 21 1.35 -17.83 28.03
C GLN A 21 1.61 -18.06 26.53
N LYS A 22 2.87 -18.25 26.12
CA LYS A 22 3.22 -18.56 24.73
C LYS A 22 2.61 -19.89 24.27
N ARG A 23 2.64 -20.92 25.13
CA ARG A 23 2.04 -22.22 24.84
C ARG A 23 0.52 -22.13 24.73
N LEU A 24 -0.12 -21.37 25.64
CA LEU A 24 -1.55 -21.13 25.63
C LEU A 24 -1.97 -20.39 24.35
N PHE A 25 -1.26 -19.32 23.97
CA PHE A 25 -1.57 -18.55 22.76
C PHE A 25 -1.43 -19.40 21.49
N ARG A 26 -0.41 -20.27 21.40
CA ARG A 26 -0.26 -21.23 20.29
C ARG A 26 -1.42 -22.21 20.24
N MET A 27 -1.85 -22.74 21.39
CA MET A 27 -3.00 -23.64 21.47
C MET A 27 -4.28 -22.95 21.01
N PHE A 28 -4.55 -21.73 21.50
CA PHE A 28 -5.71 -20.94 21.08
C PHE A 28 -5.66 -20.61 19.59
N ALA A 29 -4.52 -20.18 19.06
CA ALA A 29 -4.37 -19.92 17.64
C ALA A 29 -4.65 -21.19 16.80
N SER A 30 -4.14 -22.35 17.21
CA SER A 30 -4.44 -23.62 16.52
C SER A 30 -5.91 -24.02 16.62
N MET A 31 -6.55 -23.84 17.78
CA MET A 31 -7.99 -24.11 17.93
C MET A 31 -8.82 -23.16 17.08
N LEU A 32 -8.47 -21.88 17.01
CA LEU A 32 -9.19 -20.88 16.22
C LEU A 32 -9.08 -21.23 14.73
N VAL A 33 -7.87 -21.55 14.24
CA VAL A 33 -7.67 -22.02 12.86
C VAL A 33 -8.51 -23.27 12.59
N MET A 34 -8.50 -24.24 13.49
CA MET A 34 -9.32 -25.45 13.37
C MET A 34 -10.82 -25.15 13.32
N ILE A 35 -11.32 -24.30 14.22
CA ILE A 35 -12.72 -23.85 14.27
C ILE A 35 -13.13 -23.10 13.01
N LEU A 36 -12.21 -22.42 12.32
CA LEU A 36 -12.49 -21.77 11.03
C LEU A 36 -12.42 -22.77 9.87
N CYS A 37 -11.39 -23.62 9.84
CA CYS A 37 -11.16 -24.55 8.74
C CYS A 37 -12.23 -25.65 8.67
N PHE A 38 -12.76 -26.14 9.79
CA PHE A 38 -13.76 -27.20 9.77
C PHE A 38 -15.10 -26.76 9.15
N PRO A 39 -15.73 -25.64 9.56
CA PRO A 39 -16.89 -25.11 8.85
C PRO A 39 -16.60 -24.82 7.39
N LEU A 40 -15.46 -24.19 7.06
CA LEU A 40 -15.12 -23.92 5.65
C LEU A 40 -14.96 -25.20 4.83
N TYR A 41 -14.44 -26.27 5.44
CA TYR A 41 -14.34 -27.59 4.83
C TYR A 41 -15.72 -28.22 4.60
N TYR A 42 -16.57 -28.26 5.63
CA TYR A 42 -17.91 -28.84 5.51
C TYR A 42 -18.86 -28.00 4.66
N LEU A 43 -18.62 -26.70 4.56
CA LEU A 43 -19.33 -25.83 3.62
C LEU A 43 -18.85 -26.00 2.18
N GLY A 44 -17.77 -26.76 1.93
CA GLY A 44 -17.32 -27.13 0.60
C GLY A 44 -16.30 -26.19 -0.04
N LEU A 45 -15.73 -25.21 0.69
CA LEU A 45 -14.81 -24.22 0.12
C LEU A 45 -13.57 -24.85 -0.55
N PHE A 46 -13.12 -26.01 -0.05
CA PHE A 46 -11.95 -26.71 -0.57
C PHE A 46 -12.25 -27.69 -1.71
N GLY A 47 -13.51 -27.79 -2.16
CA GLY A 47 -13.89 -28.63 -3.30
C GLY A 47 -13.98 -30.15 -3.02
N SER A 48 -13.61 -30.60 -1.82
CA SER A 48 -13.60 -32.02 -1.46
C SER A 48 -14.92 -32.53 -0.84
N VAL A 49 -15.80 -31.61 -0.42
CA VAL A 49 -17.11 -31.93 0.18
C VAL A 49 -18.16 -31.10 -0.54
N GLU A 50 -19.30 -31.72 -0.87
CA GLU A 50 -20.44 -31.00 -1.41
C GLU A 50 -21.06 -30.07 -0.36
N GLY A 51 -20.90 -28.76 -0.54
CA GLY A 51 -21.52 -27.74 0.30
C GLY A 51 -21.87 -26.46 -0.47
N PRO A 52 -22.57 -25.49 0.14
CA PRO A 52 -23.02 -24.28 -0.55
C PRO A 52 -21.87 -23.37 -1.00
N LEU A 53 -20.69 -23.50 -0.39
CA LEU A 53 -19.47 -22.78 -0.76
C LEU A 53 -18.59 -23.59 -1.73
N ASN A 54 -19.14 -24.62 -2.40
CA ASN A 54 -18.37 -25.32 -3.44
C ASN A 54 -18.01 -24.35 -4.57
N PRO A 55 -16.76 -24.36 -5.09
CA PRO A 55 -16.31 -23.45 -6.13
C PRO A 55 -17.21 -23.45 -7.38
N GLU A 56 -17.71 -24.63 -7.76
CA GLU A 56 -18.64 -24.79 -8.89
C GLU A 56 -19.98 -24.08 -8.62
N ARG A 57 -20.60 -24.33 -7.46
CA ARG A 57 -21.87 -23.68 -7.08
C ARG A 57 -21.71 -22.17 -6.91
N ILE A 58 -20.59 -21.70 -6.37
CA ILE A 58 -20.29 -20.26 -6.29
C ILE A 58 -20.21 -19.67 -7.71
N GLY A 59 -19.57 -20.38 -8.64
CA GLY A 59 -19.53 -20.03 -10.05
C GLY A 59 -20.94 -19.96 -10.67
N ASP A 60 -21.79 -20.95 -10.41
CA ASP A 60 -23.16 -21.00 -10.90
C ASP A 60 -24.05 -19.90 -10.31
N PHE A 61 -23.90 -19.59 -9.01
CA PHE A 61 -24.59 -18.46 -8.38
C PHE A 61 -24.14 -17.12 -8.96
N LEU A 62 -22.85 -16.95 -9.21
CA LEU A 62 -22.31 -15.74 -9.86
C LEU A 62 -22.80 -15.62 -11.31
N ALA A 63 -22.81 -16.73 -12.07
CA ALA A 63 -23.35 -16.78 -13.42
C ALA A 63 -24.87 -16.50 -13.44
N GLY A 64 -25.61 -17.04 -12.47
CA GLY A 64 -27.05 -16.81 -12.29
C GLY A 64 -27.42 -15.36 -11.94
N MET A 65 -26.50 -14.61 -11.30
CA MET A 65 -26.63 -13.16 -11.10
C MET A 65 -26.27 -12.34 -12.34
N GLY A 66 -25.94 -12.98 -13.47
CA GLY A 66 -25.54 -12.30 -14.70
C GLY A 66 -24.09 -11.82 -14.72
N VAL A 67 -23.26 -12.24 -13.76
CA VAL A 67 -21.82 -11.93 -13.77
C VAL A 67 -21.13 -12.82 -14.80
N THR A 68 -20.89 -12.27 -15.97
CA THR A 68 -20.13 -12.92 -17.04
C THR A 68 -18.62 -12.77 -16.84
N LYS A 69 -17.83 -13.63 -17.51
CA LYS A 69 -16.35 -13.59 -17.46
C LYS A 69 -15.79 -12.19 -17.76
N THR A 70 -16.39 -11.48 -18.71
CA THR A 70 -15.97 -10.12 -19.10
C THR A 70 -16.20 -9.10 -18.00
N HIS A 71 -17.29 -9.19 -17.24
CA HIS A 71 -17.53 -8.30 -16.09
C HIS A 71 -16.49 -8.50 -14.99
N SER A 72 -16.13 -9.75 -14.67
CA SER A 72 -15.09 -10.06 -13.69
C SER A 72 -13.72 -9.54 -14.14
N LEU A 73 -13.36 -9.74 -15.41
CA LEU A 73 -12.10 -9.25 -15.96
C LEU A 73 -12.01 -7.72 -15.90
N VAL A 74 -13.07 -7.01 -16.31
CA VAL A 74 -13.11 -5.53 -16.27
C VAL A 74 -13.02 -5.01 -14.84
N PHE A 75 -13.67 -5.67 -13.89
CA PHE A 75 -13.60 -5.31 -12.46
C PHE A 75 -12.16 -5.44 -11.92
N PHE A 76 -11.52 -6.61 -12.07
CA PHE A 76 -10.16 -6.79 -11.55
C PHE A 76 -9.14 -5.91 -12.29
N LEU A 77 -9.32 -5.70 -13.59
CA LEU A 77 -8.45 -4.83 -14.39
C LEU A 77 -8.56 -3.37 -13.95
N SER A 78 -9.79 -2.85 -13.77
CA SER A 78 -10.00 -1.49 -13.28
C SER A 78 -9.42 -1.30 -11.87
N PHE A 79 -9.63 -2.28 -10.99
CA PHE A 79 -9.04 -2.27 -9.64
C PHE A 79 -7.52 -2.31 -9.67
N LEU A 80 -6.91 -3.10 -10.56
CA LEU A 80 -5.46 -3.16 -10.77
C LEU A 80 -4.92 -1.80 -11.23
N ILE A 81 -5.55 -1.18 -12.22
CA ILE A 81 -5.17 0.13 -12.74
C ILE A 81 -5.21 1.18 -11.62
N ILE A 82 -6.29 1.22 -10.83
CA ILE A 82 -6.44 2.12 -9.70
C ILE A 82 -5.33 1.87 -8.66
N SER A 83 -5.11 0.62 -8.27
CA SER A 83 -4.11 0.25 -7.26
C SER A 83 -2.67 0.59 -7.68
N VAL A 84 -2.35 0.50 -8.97
CA VAL A 84 -1.03 0.88 -9.50
C VAL A 84 -0.91 2.41 -9.59
N SER A 85 -1.92 3.07 -10.16
CA SER A 85 -1.89 4.51 -10.46
C SER A 85 -2.03 5.41 -9.22
N TRP A 86 -2.72 4.95 -8.17
CA TRP A 86 -2.99 5.76 -6.97
C TRP A 86 -1.74 6.35 -6.34
N ASN A 87 -0.63 5.61 -6.33
CA ASN A 87 0.63 6.08 -5.76
C ASN A 87 1.22 7.26 -6.55
N TRP A 88 1.11 7.23 -7.88
CA TRP A 88 1.57 8.33 -8.73
C TRP A 88 0.66 9.54 -8.59
N ILE A 89 -0.66 9.34 -8.60
CA ILE A 89 -1.65 10.41 -8.41
C ILE A 89 -1.38 11.13 -7.09
N TYR A 90 -1.21 10.40 -5.99
CA TYR A 90 -0.91 10.99 -4.69
C TYR A 90 0.39 11.80 -4.67
N ASN A 91 1.46 11.28 -5.29
CA ASN A 91 2.74 11.97 -5.37
C ASN A 91 2.69 13.23 -6.25
N ILE A 92 1.97 13.18 -7.38
CA ILE A 92 1.77 14.33 -8.27
C ILE A 92 0.97 15.42 -7.55
N VAL A 93 -0.15 15.06 -6.92
CA VAL A 93 -0.97 16.02 -6.15
C VAL A 93 -0.17 16.63 -4.99
N SER A 94 0.61 15.81 -4.28
CA SER A 94 1.48 16.29 -3.19
C SER A 94 2.54 17.28 -3.70
N LEU A 95 3.15 17.01 -4.86
CA LEU A 95 4.12 17.89 -5.49
C LEU A 95 3.48 19.22 -5.93
N LEU A 96 2.28 19.16 -6.52
CA LEU A 96 1.53 20.34 -6.96
C LEU A 96 1.11 21.23 -5.78
N MET A 97 0.68 20.62 -4.68
CA MET A 97 0.36 21.31 -3.42
C MET A 97 1.61 21.81 -2.67
N GLY A 98 2.81 21.45 -3.13
CA GLY A 98 4.07 21.81 -2.48
C GLY A 98 4.27 21.13 -1.12
N HIS A 99 3.58 20.00 -0.89
CA HIS A 99 3.73 19.21 0.32
C HIS A 99 5.04 18.40 0.27
N ARG A 100 5.68 18.15 1.42
CA ARG A 100 6.95 17.39 1.52
C ARG A 100 8.13 17.96 0.70
N LEU A 101 8.13 19.28 0.47
CA LEU A 101 9.27 20.01 -0.08
C LEU A 101 10.23 20.43 1.04
N THR A 102 11.51 20.10 0.90
CA THR A 102 12.58 20.42 1.85
C THR A 102 13.70 21.23 1.19
N CYS A 103 14.37 22.03 2.00
CA CYS A 103 15.45 22.91 1.55
C CYS A 103 16.74 22.11 1.34
N ASN A 104 17.33 22.22 0.15
CA ASN A 104 18.58 21.55 -0.22
C ASN A 104 19.82 22.45 -0.04
N LYS A 105 19.71 23.60 0.64
CA LYS A 105 20.90 24.43 0.93
C LYS A 105 21.80 23.63 1.88
N LYS A 106 23.06 23.42 1.48
CA LYS A 106 24.09 22.87 2.36
C LYS A 106 24.57 23.95 3.32
N ASP A 107 24.71 23.59 4.59
CA ASP A 107 25.36 24.40 5.61
C ASP A 107 26.88 24.37 5.44
N ASP A 108 27.61 25.17 6.23
CA ASP A 108 29.08 25.23 6.17
C ASP A 108 29.75 23.88 6.50
N GLU A 109 29.06 23.01 7.25
CA GLU A 109 29.46 21.62 7.54
C GLU A 109 29.04 20.61 6.44
N GLY A 110 28.44 21.08 5.34
CA GLY A 110 27.99 20.25 4.22
C GLY A 110 26.65 19.52 4.43
N LYS A 111 25.99 19.68 5.58
CA LYS A 111 24.68 19.07 5.89
C LYS A 111 23.53 19.84 5.19
N PRO A 112 22.53 19.17 4.60
CA PRO A 112 21.38 19.84 4.01
C PRO A 112 20.49 20.46 5.10
N CYS A 113 19.99 21.67 4.85
CA CYS A 113 19.14 22.42 5.77
C CYS A 113 17.86 21.64 6.17
N GLY A 114 17.27 20.87 5.26
CA GLY A 114 16.18 19.93 5.57
C GLY A 114 14.84 20.54 6.00
N ALA A 115 14.79 21.85 6.26
CA ALA A 115 13.59 22.55 6.69
C ALA A 115 12.55 22.66 5.58
N ARG A 116 11.27 22.74 5.99
CA ARG A 116 10.11 22.82 5.09
C ARG A 116 10.18 24.09 4.23
N VAL A 117 9.80 23.93 2.97
CA VAL A 117 9.84 24.98 1.97
C VAL A 117 8.43 25.38 1.55
N GLU A 118 8.21 26.68 1.42
CA GLU A 118 7.01 27.25 0.83
C GLU A 118 7.30 27.77 -0.58
N ARG A 119 6.39 27.49 -1.52
CA ARG A 119 6.46 27.99 -2.90
C ARG A 119 5.88 29.40 -2.94
N ARG A 120 6.73 30.40 -3.20
CA ARG A 120 6.33 31.80 -3.38
C ARG A 120 6.49 32.19 -4.84
N LYS A 121 5.55 32.96 -5.38
CA LYS A 121 5.74 33.60 -6.69
C LYS A 121 6.45 34.94 -6.44
N ALA A 122 7.71 35.04 -6.83
CA ALA A 122 8.50 36.26 -6.70
C ALA A 122 8.70 36.89 -8.08
N VAL A 123 8.60 38.22 -8.15
CA VAL A 123 8.90 38.96 -9.39
C VAL A 123 10.39 39.25 -9.37
N GLN A 124 11.12 38.72 -10.36
CA GLN A 124 12.55 39.02 -10.50
C GLN A 124 12.73 40.50 -10.82
N LYS A 125 13.40 41.25 -9.94
CA LYS A 125 13.58 42.71 -10.07
C LYS A 125 14.36 43.14 -11.33
N LYS A 126 15.16 42.25 -11.95
CA LYS A 126 15.99 42.56 -13.12
C LYS A 126 15.33 42.29 -14.47
N THR A 127 14.39 41.35 -14.53
CA THR A 127 13.77 40.86 -15.78
C THR A 127 12.25 41.00 -15.79
N GLY A 128 11.63 41.39 -14.67
CA GLY A 128 10.18 41.51 -14.54
C GLY A 128 9.42 40.18 -14.59
N GLN A 129 10.11 39.04 -14.76
CA GLN A 129 9.48 37.74 -14.86
C GLN A 129 9.01 37.22 -13.49
N LYS A 130 7.81 36.63 -13.48
CA LYS A 130 7.27 35.90 -12.33
C LYS A 130 7.96 34.55 -12.25
N VAL A 131 8.93 34.40 -11.36
CA VAL A 131 9.65 33.14 -11.13
C VAL A 131 9.14 32.51 -9.84
N THR A 132 8.93 31.20 -9.85
CA THR A 132 8.65 30.45 -8.64
C THR A 132 9.91 30.36 -7.80
N GLU A 133 9.89 30.97 -6.62
CA GLU A 133 11.00 30.97 -5.66
C GLU A 133 10.58 30.14 -4.44
N TYR A 134 11.47 29.29 -3.97
CA TYR A 134 11.25 28.43 -2.82
C TYR A 134 11.91 29.05 -1.59
N VAL A 135 11.11 29.32 -0.56
CA VAL A 135 11.56 29.97 0.68
C VAL A 135 11.46 28.98 1.84
N CYS A 136 12.57 28.79 2.53
CA CYS A 136 12.66 27.98 3.74
C CYS A 136 12.36 28.82 5.00
N ALA A 137 11.93 28.18 6.10
CA ALA A 137 11.78 28.80 7.42
C ALA A 137 13.07 29.52 7.90
N ASN A 138 14.24 29.01 7.51
CA ASN A 138 15.55 29.61 7.80
C ASN A 138 15.94 30.72 6.80
N SER A 139 14.97 31.31 6.09
CA SER A 139 15.13 32.42 5.12
C SER A 139 15.96 32.14 3.85
N HIS A 140 16.32 30.88 3.60
CA HIS A 140 17.01 30.49 2.36
C HIS A 140 16.07 30.59 1.15
N LYS A 141 16.54 31.26 0.09
CA LYS A 141 15.83 31.42 -1.18
C LYS A 141 16.55 30.67 -2.28
N ARG A 142 15.86 29.72 -2.92
CA ARG A 142 16.42 28.90 -4.01
C ARG A 142 15.37 28.72 -5.12
N PRO A 143 15.80 28.54 -6.37
CA PRO A 143 14.91 28.15 -7.47
C PRO A 143 14.53 26.67 -7.42
N ASP A 144 15.23 25.86 -6.62
CA ASP A 144 15.07 24.41 -6.49
C ASP A 144 14.77 23.99 -5.04
N ALA A 145 13.89 22.99 -4.89
CA ALA A 145 13.55 22.33 -3.63
C ALA A 145 13.55 20.82 -3.82
N HIS A 146 13.90 20.07 -2.78
CA HIS A 146 13.92 18.60 -2.84
C HIS A 146 12.54 18.05 -2.44
N PHE A 147 11.98 17.16 -3.24
CA PHE A 147 10.70 16.51 -2.97
C PHE A 147 10.92 15.10 -2.47
N HIS A 148 10.29 14.76 -1.34
CA HIS A 148 10.32 13.40 -0.79
C HIS A 148 9.07 12.61 -1.19
N PRO A 149 9.10 11.78 -2.26
CA PRO A 149 7.95 11.00 -2.68
C PRO A 149 7.56 9.97 -1.62
N VAL A 150 6.27 9.69 -1.54
CA VAL A 150 5.76 8.57 -0.74
C VAL A 150 6.05 7.27 -1.49
N GLN A 151 6.79 6.39 -0.83
CA GLN A 151 7.08 5.05 -1.32
C GLN A 151 5.89 4.13 -1.03
N LYS A 152 5.58 3.28 -2.00
CA LYS A 152 4.48 2.32 -1.91
C LYS A 152 4.80 1.30 -0.81
N GLY A 153 3.91 1.18 0.17
CA GLY A 153 4.07 0.25 1.29
C GLY A 153 3.88 -1.22 0.88
N ARG A 154 4.35 -2.16 1.70
CA ARG A 154 4.22 -3.61 1.47
C ARG A 154 2.78 -4.04 1.19
N PHE A 155 1.81 -3.48 1.92
CA PHE A 155 0.39 -3.79 1.72
C PHE A 155 -0.10 -3.38 0.32
N SER A 156 0.31 -2.22 -0.14
CA SER A 156 -0.08 -1.77 -1.46
C SER A 156 0.57 -2.64 -2.54
N HIS A 157 1.80 -3.13 -2.31
CA HIS A 157 2.43 -4.13 -3.18
C HIS A 157 1.66 -5.46 -3.25
N THR A 158 1.23 -5.99 -2.10
CA THR A 158 0.44 -7.22 -2.08
C THR A 158 -0.90 -7.06 -2.80
N VAL A 159 -1.57 -5.91 -2.66
CA VAL A 159 -2.88 -5.68 -3.28
C VAL A 159 -2.81 -5.69 -4.81
N TRP A 160 -1.86 -4.96 -5.43
CA TRP A 160 -1.77 -4.97 -6.90
C TRP A 160 -1.27 -6.31 -7.44
N LEU A 161 -0.39 -7.01 -6.72
CA LEU A 161 0.04 -8.36 -7.12
C LEU A 161 -1.11 -9.36 -7.08
N VAL A 162 -1.93 -9.35 -6.02
CA VAL A 162 -3.12 -10.21 -5.93
C VAL A 162 -4.09 -9.90 -7.08
N ALA A 163 -4.37 -8.62 -7.33
CA ALA A 163 -5.23 -8.21 -8.45
C ALA A 163 -4.66 -8.66 -9.81
N LEU A 164 -3.35 -8.55 -10.02
CA LEU A 164 -2.67 -9.05 -11.22
C LEU A 164 -2.84 -10.56 -11.36
N THR A 165 -2.62 -11.33 -10.30
CA THR A 165 -2.81 -12.79 -10.31
C THR A 165 -4.23 -13.16 -10.69
N PHE A 166 -5.25 -12.50 -10.13
CA PHE A 166 -6.64 -12.74 -10.52
C PHE A 166 -6.91 -12.38 -11.98
N CYS A 167 -6.38 -11.26 -12.49
CA CYS A 167 -6.49 -10.92 -13.91
C CYS A 167 -5.88 -12.00 -14.81
N VAL A 168 -4.69 -12.50 -14.46
CA VAL A 168 -4.00 -13.57 -15.21
C VAL A 168 -4.82 -14.85 -15.19
N VAL A 169 -5.30 -15.27 -14.01
CA VAL A 169 -6.13 -16.47 -13.85
C VAL A 169 -7.40 -16.36 -14.70
N VAL A 170 -8.11 -15.22 -14.64
CA VAL A 170 -9.31 -15.00 -15.45
C VAL A 170 -8.98 -14.98 -16.93
N PHE A 171 -7.86 -14.38 -17.34
CA PHE A 171 -7.46 -14.32 -18.75
C PHE A 171 -7.10 -15.70 -19.33
N PHE A 172 -6.37 -16.53 -18.58
CA PHE A 172 -5.96 -17.87 -19.05
C PHE A 172 -7.04 -18.95 -18.88
N LEU A 173 -7.96 -18.79 -17.92
CA LEU A 173 -9.12 -19.68 -17.75
C LEU A 173 -10.36 -19.19 -18.54
N SER A 174 -10.25 -18.07 -19.26
CA SER A 174 -11.31 -17.58 -20.13
C SER A 174 -11.36 -18.37 -21.43
#